data_AF-A0A3B4UMG3-F1
#
_entry.id   AF-A0A3B4UMG3-F1
#
_cell.length_a   1.000
_cell.length_b   1.000
_cell.length_c   1.000
_cell.angle_alpha   90.00
_cell.angle_beta   90.00
_cell.angle_gamma   90.00
#
_symmetry.space_group_name_H-M   'P 1'
#
loop_
_entity.id
_entity.type
_entity.pdbx_description
1 polymer ?
#
loop_
_entity_poly.entity_id
_entity_poly.type
_entity_poly.pdbx_seq_one_letter_code
_entity_poly.pdbx_strand_id
1 'polypeptide(L)'
;MWTHSTTAKTTVDSTCTGLICMAAGGGSCRELWTILLGRSALREPAQIEAELDRHWDRLHQGLSYYKPPSSSSAGKVKENKDVAQPLKDFGLRISKLLGLDEQQSVQLLQCYLQEDYRGTGDSLKVCLLH
;
A
#
# COMPACT_ATOMS: atom_id res chain seq x y z
N MET A 1 3.49 36.45 -24.01
CA MET A 1 2.64 35.99 -22.89
C MET A 1 2.43 34.50 -23.06
N TRP A 2 3.30 33.69 -22.47
CA TRP A 2 3.12 32.25 -22.31
C TRP A 2 3.17 32.02 -20.81
N THR A 3 2.13 31.41 -20.24
CA THR A 3 2.17 30.51 -19.07
C THR A 3 0.77 30.38 -18.47
N HIS A 4 -0.08 29.56 -19.07
CA HIS A 4 -1.22 28.95 -18.39
C HIS A 4 -1.28 27.49 -18.84
N SER A 5 -0.53 26.61 -18.18
CA SER A 5 -0.80 25.16 -18.06
C SER A 5 0.43 24.41 -17.53
N THR A 6 0.71 24.53 -16.23
CA THR A 6 1.72 23.66 -15.59
C THR A 6 1.23 23.06 -14.26
N THR A 7 0.22 23.65 -13.61
CA THR A 7 -0.19 23.22 -12.26
C THR A 7 -1.10 21.99 -12.23
N ALA A 8 -1.79 21.66 -13.34
CA ALA A 8 -2.74 20.54 -13.36
C ALA A 8 -2.10 19.17 -13.65
N LYS A 9 -0.90 19.12 -14.25
CA LYS A 9 -0.22 17.85 -14.58
C LYS A 9 0.49 17.22 -13.39
N THR A 10 1.01 18.02 -12.46
CA THR A 10 1.84 17.53 -11.35
C THR A 10 1.04 16.78 -10.27
N THR A 11 -0.24 17.12 -10.09
CA THR A 11 -1.12 16.48 -9.10
C THR A 11 -1.54 15.07 -9.53
N VAL A 12 -1.76 14.86 -10.83
CA VAL A 12 -2.14 13.54 -11.36
C VAL A 12 -0.96 12.57 -11.31
N ASP A 13 0.26 13.02 -11.61
CA ASP A 13 1.46 12.19 -11.48
C ASP A 13 1.80 11.85 -10.01
N SER A 14 1.59 12.79 -9.07
CA SER A 14 1.79 12.52 -7.64
C SER A 14 0.73 11.57 -7.06
N THR A 15 -0.51 11.62 -7.55
CA THR A 15 -1.57 10.71 -7.13
C THR A 15 -1.36 9.31 -7.70
N CYS A 16 -0.94 9.20 -8.96
CA CYS A 16 -0.55 7.93 -9.58
C CYS A 16 0.71 7.34 -8.94
N THR A 17 1.70 8.15 -8.56
CA THR A 17 2.88 7.69 -7.81
C THR A 17 2.52 7.26 -6.40
N GLY A 18 1.60 7.96 -5.72
CA GLY A 18 1.08 7.57 -4.41
C GLY A 18 0.24 6.28 -4.46
N LEU A 19 -0.53 6.07 -5.53
CA LEU A 19 -1.28 4.84 -5.79
C LEU A 19 -0.36 3.67 -6.15
N ILE A 20 0.69 3.89 -6.93
CA ILE A 20 1.73 2.89 -7.21
C ILE A 20 2.53 2.59 -5.95
N CYS A 21 2.87 3.58 -5.12
CA CYS A 21 3.51 3.36 -3.82
C CYS A 21 2.60 2.65 -2.84
N MET A 22 1.27 2.86 -2.85
CA MET A 22 0.34 2.08 -2.03
C MET A 22 0.17 0.65 -2.58
N ALA A 23 0.08 0.46 -3.90
CA ALA A 23 0.02 -0.87 -4.53
C ALA A 23 1.35 -1.65 -4.45
N ALA A 24 2.48 -0.94 -4.30
CA ALA A 24 3.80 -1.48 -4.03
C ALA A 24 4.20 -1.35 -2.54
N GLY A 25 3.27 -0.95 -1.66
CA GLY A 25 3.55 -0.50 -0.28
C GLY A 25 2.96 -1.38 0.81
N GLY A 26 2.82 -2.68 0.56
CA GLY A 26 2.86 -3.63 1.68
C GLY A 26 4.33 -3.80 2.04
N GLY A 27 4.72 -3.73 3.32
CA GLY A 27 6.13 -3.60 3.75
C GLY A 27 7.16 -4.50 3.06
N SER A 28 6.75 -5.72 2.74
CA SER A 28 7.50 -6.67 1.91
C SER A 28 7.88 -6.14 0.52
N CYS A 29 6.98 -5.46 -0.19
CA CYS A 29 7.22 -4.92 -1.53
C CYS A 29 8.17 -3.72 -1.52
N ARG A 30 8.16 -2.90 -0.47
CA ARG A 30 9.07 -1.76 -0.35
C ARG A 30 10.50 -2.24 -0.14
N GLU A 31 10.72 -3.15 0.82
CA GLU A 31 12.03 -3.77 1.04
C GLU A 31 12.53 -4.49 -0.22
N LEU A 32 11.67 -5.30 -0.84
CA LEU A 32 11.98 -5.98 -2.09
C LEU A 32 12.32 -5.02 -3.23
N TRP A 33 11.57 -3.93 -3.38
CA TRP A 33 11.84 -2.90 -4.38
C TRP A 33 13.17 -2.19 -4.11
N THR A 34 13.53 -1.95 -2.84
CA THR A 34 14.84 -1.39 -2.49
C THR A 34 15.99 -2.34 -2.81
N ILE A 35 15.78 -3.65 -2.68
CA ILE A 35 16.73 -4.69 -3.11
C ILE A 35 16.89 -4.66 -4.63
N LEU A 36 15.78 -4.71 -5.38
CA LEU A 36 15.78 -4.69 -6.86
C LEU A 36 16.40 -3.41 -7.43
N LEU A 37 16.21 -2.27 -6.77
CA LEU A 37 16.82 -0.99 -7.16
C LEU A 37 18.29 -0.83 -6.73
N GLY A 38 18.88 -1.83 -6.06
CA GLY A 38 20.25 -1.79 -5.56
C GLY A 38 20.47 -0.75 -4.45
N ARG A 39 19.40 -0.34 -3.76
CA ARG A 39 19.43 0.63 -2.64
C ARG A 39 19.41 -0.04 -1.28
N SER A 40 19.28 -1.36 -1.25
CA SER A 40 19.33 -2.18 -0.05
C SER A 40 20.71 -2.13 0.60
N ALA A 41 20.74 -2.21 1.93
CA ALA A 41 21.97 -2.40 2.69
C ALA A 41 22.49 -3.85 2.64
N LEU A 42 21.69 -4.79 2.11
CA LEU A 42 22.10 -6.18 1.92
C LEU A 42 23.24 -6.24 0.90
N ARG A 43 24.35 -6.86 1.32
CA ARG A 43 25.55 -7.04 0.48
C ARG A 43 25.84 -8.49 0.14
N GLU A 44 25.34 -9.42 0.96
CA GLU A 44 25.50 -10.86 0.79
C GLU A 44 24.46 -11.40 -0.22
N PRO A 45 24.91 -12.05 -1.31
CA PRO A 45 24.01 -12.65 -2.30
C PRO A 45 23.00 -13.62 -1.68
N ALA A 46 23.42 -14.41 -0.67
CA ALA A 46 22.55 -15.37 0.00
C ALA A 46 21.38 -14.70 0.75
N GLN A 47 21.59 -13.49 1.29
CA GLN A 47 20.52 -12.75 1.97
C GLN A 47 19.54 -12.13 0.97
N ILE A 48 20.05 -11.70 -0.19
CA ILE A 48 19.23 -11.21 -1.30
C ILE A 48 18.37 -12.34 -1.86
N GLU A 49 18.95 -13.51 -2.09
CA GLU A 49 18.24 -14.72 -2.54
C GLU A 49 17.16 -15.15 -1.55
N ALA A 50 17.47 -15.21 -0.25
CA ALA A 50 16.47 -15.58 0.76
C ALA A 50 15.27 -14.62 0.80
N GLU A 51 15.50 -13.32 0.63
CA GLU A 51 14.43 -12.32 0.61
C GLU A 51 13.62 -12.37 -0.70
N LEU A 52 14.29 -12.64 -1.83
CA LEU A 52 13.63 -12.87 -3.13
C LEU A 52 12.75 -14.12 -3.10
N ASP A 53 13.27 -15.23 -2.57
CA ASP A 53 12.53 -16.49 -2.43
C ASP A 53 11.30 -16.33 -1.53
N ARG A 54 11.44 -15.57 -0.43
CA ARG A 54 10.33 -15.29 0.49
C ARG A 54 9.15 -14.58 -0.18
N HIS A 55 9.41 -13.74 -1.19
CA HIS A 55 8.39 -12.98 -1.91
C HIS A 55 8.15 -13.49 -3.34
N TRP A 56 8.71 -14.64 -3.69
CA TRP A 56 8.73 -15.15 -5.06
C TRP A 56 7.32 -15.28 -5.66
N ASP A 57 6.39 -15.90 -4.93
CA ASP A 57 5.01 -16.08 -5.39
C ASP A 57 4.33 -14.74 -5.69
N ARG A 58 4.60 -13.72 -4.87
CA ARG A 58 4.02 -12.38 -5.02
C ARG A 58 4.66 -11.63 -6.20
N LEU A 59 5.96 -11.77 -6.41
CA LEU A 59 6.65 -11.25 -7.60
C LEU A 59 6.12 -11.90 -8.88
N HIS A 60 6.01 -13.23 -8.86
CA HIS A 60 5.57 -14.00 -10.01
C HIS A 60 4.12 -13.67 -10.39
N GLN A 61 3.24 -13.47 -9.40
CA GLN A 61 1.85 -13.08 -9.63
C GLN A 61 1.70 -11.58 -9.95
N GLY A 62 2.67 -10.74 -9.57
CA GLY A 62 2.68 -9.31 -9.85
C GLY A 62 1.37 -8.62 -9.40
N LEU A 63 0.74 -7.87 -10.32
CA LEU A 63 -0.54 -7.22 -10.05
C LEU A 63 -1.72 -8.21 -9.92
N SER A 64 -1.60 -9.42 -10.47
CA SER A 64 -2.62 -10.47 -10.31
C SER A 64 -2.68 -11.04 -8.88
N TYR A 65 -1.70 -10.73 -8.04
CA TYR A 65 -1.75 -11.02 -6.59
C TYR A 65 -2.90 -10.28 -5.90
N TYR A 66 -3.23 -9.08 -6.38
CA TYR A 66 -4.31 -8.29 -5.83
C TYR A 66 -5.65 -8.78 -6.36
N LYS A 67 -6.50 -9.18 -5.42
CA LYS A 67 -7.81 -9.75 -5.71
C LYS A 67 -8.86 -8.64 -5.80
N PRO A 68 -9.94 -8.85 -6.56
CA PRO A 68 -11.08 -7.94 -6.54
C PRO A 68 -11.81 -8.00 -5.18
N PRO A 69 -12.62 -6.99 -4.86
CA PRO A 69 -13.43 -6.96 -3.64
C PRO A 69 -14.38 -8.17 -3.55
N SER A 70 -14.59 -8.70 -2.36
CA SER A 70 -15.49 -9.83 -2.15
C SER A 70 -16.29 -9.71 -0.85
N SER A 71 -17.51 -10.26 -0.84
CA SER A 71 -18.34 -10.25 0.37
C SER A 71 -17.70 -11.05 1.52
N SER A 72 -16.93 -12.09 1.20
CA SER A 72 -16.20 -12.91 2.18
C SER A 72 -15.07 -12.12 2.85
N SER A 73 -14.25 -11.40 2.08
CA SER A 73 -13.18 -10.56 2.60
C SER A 73 -13.71 -9.39 3.41
N ALA A 74 -14.79 -8.75 2.97
CA ALA A 74 -15.48 -7.71 3.74
C ALA A 74 -15.98 -8.23 5.10
N GLY A 75 -16.52 -9.46 5.14
CA GLY A 75 -16.91 -10.12 6.40
C GLY A 75 -15.72 -10.34 7.33
N LYS A 76 -14.62 -10.88 6.80
CA LYS A 76 -13.38 -11.12 7.56
C LYS A 76 -12.79 -9.84 8.15
N VAL A 77 -12.80 -8.73 7.40
CA VAL A 77 -12.34 -7.42 7.92
C VAL A 77 -13.21 -6.96 9.09
N LYS A 78 -14.54 -7.10 8.97
CA LYS A 78 -15.47 -6.70 10.03
C LYS A 78 -15.27 -7.52 11.30
N GLU A 79 -15.09 -8.83 11.17
CA GLU A 79 -14.92 -9.78 12.28
C GLU A 79 -13.54 -9.71 12.95
N ASN A 80 -12.51 -9.19 12.27
CA ASN A 80 -11.15 -9.12 12.80
C ASN A 80 -11.07 -8.19 14.02
N LYS A 81 -10.88 -8.72 15.22
CA LYS A 81 -10.87 -7.93 16.47
C LYS A 81 -9.56 -7.18 16.73
N ASP A 82 -8.50 -7.54 16.03
CA ASP A 82 -7.16 -6.97 16.22
C ASP A 82 -7.01 -5.61 15.52
N VAL A 83 -7.93 -5.29 14.62
CA VAL A 83 -7.95 -4.04 13.86
C VAL A 83 -8.97 -3.08 14.47
N ALA A 84 -8.52 -1.86 14.80
CA ALA A 84 -9.41 -0.81 15.31
C ALA A 84 -10.51 -0.47 14.28
N GLN A 85 -11.73 -0.21 14.77
CA GLN A 85 -12.89 0.06 13.92
C GLN A 85 -12.66 1.17 12.87
N PRO A 86 -12.05 2.33 13.20
CA PRO A 86 -11.80 3.37 12.21
C PRO A 86 -10.87 2.92 11.08
N LEU A 87 -9.92 2.02 11.38
CA LEU A 87 -9.00 1.48 10.39
C LEU A 87 -9.70 0.51 9.44
N LYS A 88 -10.66 -0.28 9.96
CA LYS A 88 -11.52 -1.12 9.11
C LYS A 88 -12.34 -0.26 8.17
N ASP A 89 -13.00 0.76 8.69
CA ASP A 89 -13.89 1.61 7.90
C ASP A 89 -13.11 2.36 6.81
N PHE A 90 -11.90 2.85 7.13
CA PHE A 90 -11.02 3.46 6.15
C PHE A 90 -10.49 2.45 5.14
N GLY A 91 -10.06 1.26 5.57
CA GLY A 91 -9.63 0.18 4.67
C GLY A 91 -10.72 -0.28 3.70
N LEU A 92 -11.99 -0.31 4.13
CA LEU A 92 -13.14 -0.59 3.26
C LEU A 92 -13.37 0.52 2.22
N ARG A 93 -13.10 1.79 2.57
CA ARG A 93 -13.16 2.91 1.61
C ARG A 93 -12.04 2.82 0.59
N ILE A 94 -10.82 2.49 1.02
CA ILE A 94 -9.68 2.25 0.13
C ILE A 94 -9.96 1.08 -0.82
N SER A 95 -10.52 -0.03 -0.32
CA SER A 95 -10.93 -1.16 -1.14
C SER A 95 -11.89 -0.76 -2.27
N LYS A 96 -12.90 0.06 -1.97
CA LYS A 96 -13.83 0.60 -2.98
C LYS A 96 -13.14 1.54 -3.97
N LEU A 97 -12.21 2.37 -3.49
CA LEU A 97 -11.49 3.33 -4.33
C LEU A 97 -10.53 2.63 -5.31
N LEU A 98 -9.81 1.62 -4.84
CA LEU A 98 -8.80 0.90 -5.60
C LEU A 98 -9.36 -0.29 -6.38
N GLY A 99 -10.59 -0.73 -6.06
CA GLY A 99 -11.16 -1.96 -6.60
C GLY A 99 -10.38 -3.20 -6.14
N LEU A 100 -9.92 -3.20 -4.89
CA LEU A 100 -9.10 -4.27 -4.31
C LEU A 100 -9.83 -4.98 -3.17
N ASP A 101 -9.43 -6.21 -2.89
CA ASP A 101 -9.87 -6.98 -1.74
C ASP A 101 -9.75 -6.19 -0.43
N GLU A 102 -10.78 -6.29 0.40
CA GLU A 102 -10.93 -5.55 1.63
C GLU A 102 -9.82 -5.88 2.63
N GLN A 103 -9.40 -7.14 2.75
CA GLN A 103 -8.32 -7.53 3.64
C GLN A 103 -6.98 -6.99 3.14
N GLN A 104 -6.73 -7.10 1.83
CA GLN A 104 -5.51 -6.56 1.22
C GLN A 104 -5.45 -5.03 1.36
N SER A 105 -6.58 -4.35 1.23
CA SER A 105 -6.67 -2.90 1.38
C SER A 105 -6.38 -2.44 2.81
N VAL A 106 -6.90 -3.16 3.82
CA VAL A 106 -6.57 -2.90 5.23
C VAL A 106 -5.09 -3.16 5.51
N GLN A 107 -4.52 -4.22 4.93
CA GLN A 107 -3.10 -4.54 5.09
C GLN A 107 -2.19 -3.47 4.46
N LEU A 108 -2.50 -3.02 3.24
CA LEU A 108 -1.76 -1.93 2.59
C LEU A 108 -1.81 -0.64 3.42
N LEU A 109 -2.99 -0.32 3.94
CA LEU A 109 -3.16 0.82 4.83
C LEU A 109 -2.30 0.67 6.09
N GLN A 110 -2.28 -0.50 6.73
CA GLN A 110 -1.45 -0.75 7.90
C GLN A 110 0.05 -0.58 7.59
N CYS A 111 0.52 -1.14 6.48
CA CYS A 111 1.91 -0.98 6.06
C CYS A 111 2.28 0.49 5.80
N TYR A 112 1.41 1.25 5.12
CA TYR A 112 1.61 2.68 4.92
C TYR A 112 1.73 3.43 6.25
N LEU A 113 0.87 3.14 7.22
CA LEU A 113 0.90 3.77 8.54
C LEU A 113 2.17 3.45 9.33
N GLN A 114 2.72 2.24 9.17
CA GLN A 114 3.91 1.81 9.87
C GLN A 114 5.20 2.35 9.23
N GLU A 115 5.26 2.43 7.90
CA GLU A 115 6.53 2.64 7.19
C GLU A 115 6.71 4.05 6.60
N ASP A 116 5.64 4.63 6.07
CA ASP A 116 5.73 5.85 5.25
C ASP A 116 4.89 7.02 5.82
N TYR A 117 4.01 6.77 6.79
CA TYR A 117 3.25 7.85 7.42
C TYR A 117 4.14 8.72 8.32
N ARG A 118 4.37 9.96 7.89
CA ARG A 118 5.16 10.98 8.60
C ARG A 118 4.31 12.03 9.33
N GLY A 119 2.99 11.86 9.37
CA GLY A 119 2.08 12.79 10.05
C GLY A 119 2.01 12.54 11.56
N THR A 120 1.47 13.51 12.31
CA THR A 120 1.15 13.31 13.73
C THR A 120 -0.12 12.46 13.89
N GLY A 121 -0.31 11.84 15.05
CA GLY A 121 -1.53 11.07 15.35
C GLY A 121 -2.81 11.90 15.17
N ASP A 122 -2.74 13.21 15.35
CA ASP A 122 -3.88 14.11 15.16
C ASP A 122 -4.22 14.34 13.67
N SER A 123 -3.23 14.32 12.78
CA SER A 123 -3.50 14.33 11.33
C SER A 123 -4.19 13.04 10.87
N LEU A 124 -3.90 11.93 11.54
CA LEU A 124 -4.52 10.63 11.24
C LEU A 124 -5.99 10.58 11.68
N LYS A 125 -6.28 11.15 12.85
CA LYS A 125 -7.66 11.27 13.35
C LYS A 125 -8.54 12.02 12.34
N VAL A 126 -8.04 13.10 11.72
CA VAL A 126 -8.79 13.84 10.70
C VAL A 126 -9.12 12.97 9.49
N CYS A 127 -8.18 12.14 9.01
CA CYS A 127 -8.44 11.23 7.88
C CYS A 127 -9.35 10.04 8.24
N LEU A 128 -9.30 9.57 9.49
CA LEU A 128 -10.14 8.47 9.99
C LEU A 128 -11.56 8.91 10.37
N LEU A 129 -11.77 10.21 10.65
CA LEU A 129 -13.05 10.79 11.08
C LEU A 129 -13.93 11.32 9.94
N HIS A 130 -13.42 11.40 8.70
CA HIS A 130 -14.13 11.94 7.54
C HIS A 130 -14.25 10.92 6.41
#